data_AF-A0A1Z5L220-F1
#
_entry.id   AF-A0A1Z5L220-F1
#
_cell.length_a   1.000
_cell.length_b   1.000
_cell.length_c   1.000
_cell.angle_alpha   90.00
_cell.angle_beta   90.00
_cell.angle_gamma   90.00
#
_symmetry.space_group_name_H-M   'P 1'
#
loop_
_entity.id
_entity.type
_entity.pdbx_description
1 polymer ?
#
loop_
_entity_poly.entity_id
_entity_poly.type
_entity_poly.pdbx_seq_one_letter_code
_entity_poly.pdbx_strand_id
1 'polypeptide(L)'
;MSSDLDCNSDVKMTSIDDLLVNLGPWHYWIMIFCFLDVKMTSIDDLLVNLGPWHYWIMIFCFLRGFPTAYHAMAPTFAAPSVDHWCTKPLLLSNWSTERWKTEGLPLVDKGKGRWRRSDCEMHPVRESSGEIRILNDTAVPCLSCDYDVTDYTSTLTSQFDLVCDRIWLRATSQSMYMVGVMAGSFFYAHISDWYGRKTALTLALPMPLIGGLTSTFASSFQVYIVGRMLASFGLGGLYNTGYTLMNECPSWASRGSSAIGSTCS
;
A
#
# COMPACT_ATOMS: atom_id res chain seq x y z
N MET A 1 -43.46 -13.30 -5.01
CA MET A 1 -43.45 -11.99 -4.31
C MET A 1 -42.14 -11.36 -4.68
N SER A 2 -42.14 -10.80 -5.87
CA SER A 2 -40.98 -10.35 -6.63
C SER A 2 -41.23 -8.86 -6.78
N SER A 3 -40.48 -8.03 -6.07
CA SER A 3 -40.56 -6.58 -6.23
C SER A 3 -39.67 -6.19 -7.40
N ASP A 4 -40.26 -6.29 -8.60
CA ASP A 4 -39.83 -5.56 -9.78
C ASP A 4 -39.89 -4.06 -9.46
N LEU A 5 -38.74 -3.39 -9.50
CA LEU A 5 -38.67 -1.93 -9.52
C LEU A 5 -38.61 -1.52 -10.99
N ASP A 6 -39.80 -1.25 -11.54
CA ASP A 6 -40.00 -0.62 -12.84
C ASP A 6 -39.20 0.69 -12.91
N CYS A 7 -38.19 0.71 -13.79
CA CYS A 7 -37.47 1.91 -14.19
C CYS A 7 -38.18 2.56 -15.39
N ASN A 8 -39.51 2.68 -15.32
CA ASN A 8 -40.34 3.29 -16.36
C ASN A 8 -41.30 4.32 -15.77
N SER A 9 -40.71 5.38 -15.23
CA SER A 9 -41.40 6.66 -15.08
C SER A 9 -40.51 7.72 -15.72
N ASP A 10 -40.95 8.21 -16.88
CA ASP A 10 -40.39 9.36 -17.57
C ASP A 10 -40.29 10.56 -16.62
N VAL A 11 -39.11 10.80 -16.06
CA VAL A 11 -38.78 12.09 -15.46
C VAL A 11 -37.92 12.84 -16.47
N LYS A 12 -38.56 13.71 -17.25
CA LYS A 12 -37.87 14.80 -17.93
C LYS A 12 -37.21 15.67 -16.86
N MET A 13 -35.93 15.44 -16.57
CA MET A 13 -35.15 16.31 -15.68
C MET A 13 -34.65 17.53 -16.46
N THR A 14 -35.52 18.53 -16.55
CA THR A 14 -35.15 19.90 -16.91
C THR A 14 -34.85 20.68 -15.63
N SER A 15 -33.58 21.02 -15.41
CA SER A 15 -33.02 21.92 -14.39
C SER A 15 -32.38 21.28 -13.14
N ILE A 16 -31.25 21.89 -12.75
CA ILE A 16 -30.26 21.49 -11.73
C ILE A 16 -30.63 21.97 -10.31
N ASP A 17 -31.62 22.86 -10.20
CA ASP A 17 -31.94 23.56 -8.95
C ASP A 17 -32.66 22.67 -7.92
N ASP A 18 -33.34 21.60 -8.35
CA ASP A 18 -34.02 20.64 -7.45
C ASP A 18 -33.08 19.61 -6.80
N LEU A 19 -31.84 19.48 -7.28
CA LEU A 19 -30.86 18.48 -6.82
C LEU A 19 -30.14 18.89 -5.53
N LEU A 20 -30.10 20.18 -5.19
CA LEU A 20 -29.22 20.70 -4.13
C LEU A 20 -29.85 20.76 -2.74
N VAL A 21 -31.18 20.63 -2.59
CA VAL A 21 -31.85 20.95 -1.32
C VAL A 21 -32.08 19.74 -0.40
N ASN A 22 -32.11 18.50 -0.91
CA ASN A 22 -32.70 17.38 -0.14
C ASN A 22 -31.81 16.16 0.16
N LEU A 23 -30.51 16.19 -0.16
CA LEU A 23 -29.69 14.99 -0.07
C LEU A 23 -28.63 15.13 1.04
N GLY A 24 -28.89 14.43 2.15
CA GLY A 24 -27.96 14.27 3.26
C GLY A 24 -26.75 13.37 2.93
N PRO A 25 -26.15 12.68 3.92
CA PRO A 25 -24.85 11.98 3.80
C PRO A 25 -24.79 10.81 2.79
N TRP A 26 -25.87 10.56 2.06
CA TRP A 26 -25.99 9.55 1.00
C TRP A 26 -25.31 9.94 -0.32
N HIS A 27 -24.91 11.21 -0.50
CA HIS A 27 -24.16 11.66 -1.68
C HIS A 27 -22.82 10.95 -1.87
N TYR A 28 -22.10 10.62 -0.79
CA TYR A 28 -20.83 9.90 -0.88
C TYR A 28 -21.00 8.51 -1.49
N TRP A 29 -22.10 7.84 -1.17
CA TRP A 29 -22.45 6.53 -1.72
C TRP A 29 -22.94 6.66 -3.17
N ILE A 30 -23.73 7.68 -3.49
CA ILE A 30 -24.17 7.94 -4.88
C ILE A 30 -22.98 8.27 -5.78
N MET A 31 -21.99 9.05 -5.33
CA MET A 31 -20.80 9.35 -6.13
C MET A 31 -19.87 8.14 -6.28
N ILE A 32 -19.72 7.29 -5.25
CA ILE A 32 -18.97 6.02 -5.35
C ILE A 32 -19.67 5.04 -6.31
N PHE A 33 -21.00 4.96 -6.29
CA PHE A 33 -21.77 4.14 -7.22
C PHE A 33 -21.76 4.72 -8.65
N CYS A 34 -21.83 6.03 -8.80
CA CYS A 34 -21.74 6.71 -10.10
C CYS A 34 -20.33 6.59 -10.72
N PHE A 35 -19.29 6.41 -9.89
CA PHE A 35 -17.92 6.19 -10.36
C PHE A 35 -17.66 4.82 -11.01
N LEU A 36 -18.58 3.86 -10.83
CA LEU A 36 -18.54 2.57 -11.51
C LEU A 36 -19.12 2.63 -12.94
N ASP A 37 -19.69 3.76 -13.34
CA ASP A 37 -20.34 3.97 -14.65
C ASP A 37 -19.49 4.78 -15.65
N VAL A 38 -18.19 4.99 -15.41
CA VAL A 38 -17.33 5.66 -16.40
C VAL A 38 -16.98 4.70 -17.54
N LYS A 39 -17.71 4.86 -18.64
CA LYS A 39 -17.48 4.19 -19.93
C LYS A 39 -16.11 4.60 -20.49
N MET A 40 -15.10 3.72 -20.41
CA MET A 40 -13.83 3.93 -21.13
C MET A 40 -13.97 3.48 -22.58
N THR A 41 -14.47 4.37 -23.44
CA THR A 41 -14.16 4.32 -24.87
C THR A 41 -12.73 4.84 -25.06
N SER A 42 -11.93 4.13 -25.88
CA SER A 42 -10.60 4.52 -26.41
C SER A 42 -9.96 5.79 -25.83
N ILE A 43 -8.79 5.66 -25.18
CA ILE A 43 -8.03 6.76 -24.56
C ILE A 43 -7.80 7.92 -25.56
N ASP A 44 -7.66 7.60 -26.84
CA ASP A 44 -7.38 8.56 -27.90
C ASP A 44 -8.58 9.48 -28.22
N ASP A 45 -9.82 8.98 -28.10
CA ASP A 45 -11.03 9.79 -28.29
C ASP A 45 -11.33 10.70 -27.09
N LEU A 46 -10.91 10.28 -25.89
CA LEU A 46 -11.01 11.04 -24.64
C LEU A 46 -10.09 12.26 -24.62
N LEU A 47 -8.88 12.12 -25.19
CA LEU A 47 -7.90 13.21 -25.29
C LEU A 47 -8.29 14.27 -26.33
N VAL A 48 -9.08 13.90 -27.34
CA VAL A 48 -9.50 14.80 -28.42
C VAL A 48 -10.70 15.68 -28.01
N ASN A 49 -11.56 15.21 -27.08
CA ASN A 49 -12.78 15.91 -26.67
C ASN A 49 -12.87 16.19 -25.16
N LEU A 50 -11.81 16.71 -24.53
CA LEU A 50 -11.84 17.10 -23.11
C LEU A 50 -12.73 18.33 -22.85
N GLY A 51 -14.02 18.08 -22.59
CA GLY A 51 -14.95 19.08 -22.04
C GLY A 51 -14.65 19.45 -20.57
N PRO A 52 -15.13 20.61 -20.07
CA PRO A 52 -14.88 21.09 -18.70
C PRO A 52 -15.25 20.11 -17.57
N TRP A 53 -16.28 19.28 -17.78
CA TRP A 53 -16.71 18.26 -16.82
C TRP A 53 -15.72 17.09 -16.68
N HIS A 54 -14.92 16.80 -17.70
CA HIS A 54 -13.92 15.72 -17.65
C HIS A 54 -12.81 16.04 -16.64
N TYR A 55 -12.49 17.31 -16.40
CA TYR A 55 -11.50 17.69 -15.38
C TYR A 55 -11.92 17.27 -13.97
N TRP A 56 -13.20 17.41 -13.63
CA TRP A 56 -13.73 16.97 -12.32
C TRP A 56 -13.68 15.45 -12.18
N ILE A 57 -13.97 14.72 -13.25
CA ILE A 57 -13.86 13.24 -13.29
C ILE A 57 -12.39 12.82 -13.12
N MET A 58 -11.45 13.48 -13.80
CA MET A 58 -10.01 13.21 -13.63
C MET A 58 -9.56 13.49 -12.20
N ILE A 59 -9.91 14.65 -11.63
CA ILE A 59 -9.56 15.00 -10.23
C ILE A 59 -10.09 13.93 -9.27
N PHE A 60 -11.32 13.46 -9.46
CA PHE A 60 -11.88 12.39 -8.64
C PHE A 60 -11.17 11.04 -8.87
N CYS A 61 -10.85 10.68 -10.12
CA CYS A 61 -10.04 9.50 -10.46
C CYS A 61 -8.69 9.52 -9.73
N PHE A 62 -8.01 10.67 -9.76
CA PHE A 62 -6.75 10.89 -9.04
C PHE A 62 -6.95 10.78 -7.53
N LEU A 63 -8.00 11.41 -6.98
CA LEU A 63 -8.29 11.36 -5.54
C LEU A 63 -8.60 9.94 -5.05
N ARG A 64 -9.23 9.09 -5.88
CA ARG A 64 -9.51 7.68 -5.56
C ARG A 64 -8.27 6.78 -5.78
N GLY A 65 -7.54 6.99 -6.86
CA GLY A 65 -6.38 6.18 -7.25
C GLY A 65 -5.17 6.46 -6.37
N PHE A 66 -4.96 7.71 -5.97
CA PHE A 66 -3.78 8.15 -5.23
C PHE A 66 -3.63 7.44 -3.87
N PRO A 67 -4.63 7.36 -2.99
CA PRO A 67 -4.50 6.64 -1.71
C PRO A 67 -4.12 5.17 -1.91
N THR A 68 -4.66 4.56 -2.96
CA THR A 68 -4.45 3.15 -3.27
C THR A 68 -3.02 2.91 -3.77
N ALA A 69 -2.55 3.73 -4.71
CA ALA A 69 -1.17 3.70 -5.21
C ALA A 69 -0.17 4.06 -4.11
N TYR A 70 -0.50 5.07 -3.30
CA TYR A 70 0.29 5.47 -2.15
C TYR A 70 0.42 4.33 -1.14
N HIS A 71 -0.66 3.59 -0.83
CA HIS A 71 -0.57 2.46 0.11
C HIS A 71 0.34 1.31 -0.41
N ALA A 72 0.39 1.11 -1.73
CA ALA A 72 1.28 0.14 -2.36
C ALA A 72 2.75 0.59 -2.32
N MET A 73 3.01 1.88 -2.54
CA MET A 73 4.36 2.45 -2.68
C MET A 73 4.94 3.03 -1.38
N ALA A 74 4.12 3.40 -0.40
CA ALA A 74 4.57 4.01 0.85
C ALA A 74 5.69 3.23 1.56
N PRO A 75 5.70 1.88 1.61
CA PRO A 75 6.79 1.15 2.29
C PRO A 75 8.16 1.33 1.65
N THR A 76 8.25 1.48 0.33
CA THR A 76 9.56 1.65 -0.33
C THR A 76 10.20 2.97 0.06
N PHE A 77 9.38 3.99 0.36
CA PHE A 77 9.83 5.29 0.83
C PHE A 77 9.94 5.37 2.36
N ALA A 78 9.12 4.62 3.10
CA ALA A 78 9.14 4.61 4.57
C ALA A 78 10.27 3.74 5.14
N ALA A 79 10.74 2.73 4.39
CA ALA A 79 11.86 1.88 4.76
C ALA A 79 13.02 1.99 3.75
N PRO A 80 13.67 3.17 3.63
CA PRO A 80 14.86 3.30 2.80
C PRO A 80 16.04 2.56 3.43
N SER A 81 17.05 2.24 2.62
CA SER A 81 18.34 1.79 3.13
C SER A 81 19.07 3.00 3.69
N VAL A 82 19.04 3.16 5.01
CA VAL A 82 19.80 4.18 5.73
C VAL A 82 21.18 3.64 6.08
N ASP A 83 22.19 4.52 6.07
CA ASP A 83 23.51 4.18 6.62
C ASP A 83 23.36 3.95 8.13
N HIS A 84 23.91 2.83 8.58
CA HIS A 84 23.78 2.33 9.94
C HIS A 84 25.11 1.73 10.36
N TRP A 85 25.33 1.68 11.67
CA TRP A 85 26.50 1.05 12.26
C TRP A 85 26.13 0.43 13.60
N CYS A 86 26.96 -0.47 14.10
CA CYS A 86 26.69 -1.16 15.34
C CYS A 86 26.80 -0.22 16.55
N THR A 87 25.82 -0.26 17.45
CA THR A 87 25.85 0.49 18.71
C THR A 87 27.04 0.05 19.54
N LYS A 88 27.73 1.00 20.17
CA LYS A 88 28.83 0.68 21.09
C LYS A 88 28.33 -0.10 22.31
N PRO A 89 29.08 -1.11 22.81
CA PRO A 89 28.72 -1.81 24.02
C PRO A 89 28.84 -0.89 25.25
N LEU A 90 28.06 -1.17 26.30
CA LEU A 90 27.98 -0.35 27.52
C LEU A 90 29.36 -0.13 28.19
N LEU A 91 30.25 -1.12 28.09
CA LEU A 91 31.65 -1.05 28.56
C LEU A 91 32.41 0.13 27.92
N LEU A 92 32.11 0.48 26.67
CA LEU A 92 32.73 1.58 25.92
C LEU A 92 31.86 2.84 25.88
N SER A 93 30.93 3.01 26.81
CA SER A 93 30.05 4.20 26.85
C SER A 93 30.81 5.53 26.83
N ASN A 94 32.02 5.58 27.41
CA ASN A 94 32.90 6.76 27.44
C ASN A 94 33.57 7.11 26.09
N TRP A 95 33.51 6.23 25.09
CA TRP A 95 34.16 6.47 23.79
C TRP A 95 33.30 7.32 22.84
N SER A 96 33.96 8.12 22.00
CA SER A 96 33.29 8.83 20.91
C SER A 96 32.84 7.86 19.81
N THR A 97 31.78 8.23 19.11
CA THR A 97 31.21 7.42 18.03
C THR A 97 32.17 7.28 16.85
N GLU A 98 32.95 8.32 16.53
CA GLU A 98 33.97 8.27 15.47
C GLU A 98 35.09 7.27 15.77
N ARG A 99 35.56 7.27 17.02
CA ARG A 99 36.58 6.33 17.48
C ARG A 99 36.06 4.90 17.42
N TRP A 100 34.83 4.68 17.90
CA TRP A 100 34.17 3.39 17.79
C TRP A 100 34.03 2.92 16.33
N LYS A 101 33.61 3.81 15.41
CA LYS A 101 33.53 3.50 13.98
C LYS A 101 34.87 3.06 13.38
N THR A 102 35.97 3.59 13.90
CA THR A 102 37.33 3.37 13.40
C THR A 102 38.07 2.22 14.08
N GLU A 103 37.70 1.84 15.30
CA GLU A 103 38.40 0.78 16.05
C GLU A 103 37.52 -0.46 16.28
N GLY A 104 36.20 -0.30 16.40
CA GLY A 104 35.28 -1.36 16.78
C GLY A 104 34.70 -2.19 15.63
N LEU A 105 34.66 -1.66 14.40
CA LEU A 105 34.07 -2.35 13.25
C LEU A 105 35.14 -2.96 12.32
N PRO A 106 35.06 -4.25 11.96
CA PRO A 106 35.99 -4.86 11.03
C PRO A 106 35.92 -4.23 9.63
N LEU A 107 37.00 -4.38 8.87
CA LEU A 107 37.05 -4.02 7.45
C LEU A 107 36.64 -5.23 6.62
N VAL A 108 35.60 -5.05 5.78
CA VAL A 108 35.10 -6.07 4.87
C VAL A 108 35.30 -5.60 3.44
N ASP A 109 35.83 -6.48 2.59
CA ASP A 109 35.93 -6.22 1.15
C ASP A 109 34.55 -6.44 0.50
N LYS A 110 33.89 -5.36 0.05
CA LYS A 110 32.63 -5.45 -0.71
C LYS A 110 32.84 -5.86 -2.18
N GLY A 111 34.04 -6.31 -2.53
CA GLY A 111 34.44 -6.75 -3.86
C GLY A 111 35.10 -5.64 -4.67
N LYS A 112 35.98 -6.04 -5.60
CA LYS A 112 36.83 -5.15 -6.44
C LYS A 112 37.84 -4.32 -5.64
N GLY A 113 38.35 -4.83 -4.52
CA GLY A 113 39.38 -4.16 -3.71
C GLY A 113 38.86 -2.91 -2.99
N ARG A 114 37.56 -2.85 -2.70
CA ARG A 114 36.90 -1.70 -2.09
C ARG A 114 36.58 -2.03 -0.64
N TRP A 115 37.53 -1.72 0.23
CA TRP A 115 37.41 -1.91 1.67
C TRP A 115 36.46 -0.88 2.28
N ARG A 116 35.42 -1.36 2.98
CA ARG A 116 34.52 -0.53 3.80
C ARG A 116 34.41 -1.18 5.17
N ARG A 117 34.14 -0.38 6.20
CA ARG A 117 33.76 -0.93 7.51
C ARG A 117 32.47 -1.75 7.35
N SER A 118 32.37 -2.86 8.07
CA SER A 118 31.13 -3.64 8.15
C SER A 118 30.02 -2.78 8.73
N ASP A 119 28.84 -2.81 8.14
CA ASP A 119 27.67 -2.10 8.69
C ASP A 119 26.93 -2.99 9.73
N CYS A 120 27.22 -4.30 9.75
CA CYS A 120 26.45 -5.35 10.43
C CYS A 120 27.24 -6.25 11.41
N GLU A 121 28.55 -6.09 11.44
CA GLU A 121 29.45 -6.89 12.26
C GLU A 121 30.32 -5.96 13.10
N MET A 122 30.68 -6.41 14.31
CA MET A 122 31.58 -5.70 15.20
C MET A 122 32.57 -6.68 15.85
N HIS A 123 33.68 -6.14 16.35
CA HIS A 123 34.61 -6.90 17.18
C HIS A 123 34.06 -7.06 18.60
N PRO A 124 34.10 -8.26 19.19
CA PRO A 124 33.67 -8.44 20.56
C PRO A 124 34.63 -7.75 21.52
N VAL A 125 34.06 -7.11 22.53
CA VAL A 125 34.81 -6.45 23.59
C VAL A 125 34.83 -7.36 24.82
N ARG A 126 36.01 -7.56 25.39
CA ARG A 126 36.17 -8.28 26.67
C ARG A 126 36.93 -7.40 27.65
N GLU A 127 36.44 -7.38 28.88
CA GLU A 127 37.14 -6.81 30.01
C GLU A 127 38.09 -7.86 30.60
N SER A 128 39.38 -7.53 30.69
CA SER A 128 40.38 -8.37 31.34
C SER A 128 41.17 -7.50 32.32
N SER A 129 41.13 -7.87 33.61
CA SER A 129 41.90 -7.19 34.67
C SER A 129 41.72 -5.66 34.73
N GLY A 130 40.49 -5.16 34.48
CA GLY A 130 40.17 -3.72 34.49
C GLY A 130 40.58 -2.97 33.22
N GLU A 131 41.17 -3.64 32.24
CA GLU A 131 41.46 -3.11 30.91
C GLU A 131 40.46 -3.65 29.90
N ILE A 132 39.85 -2.73 29.15
CA ILE A 132 38.86 -3.04 28.13
C ILE A 132 39.61 -3.26 26.81
N ARG A 133 39.51 -4.46 26.23
CA ARG A 133 40.18 -4.80 24.96
C ARG A 133 39.18 -5.24 23.89
N ILE A 134 39.47 -4.80 22.67
CA ILE A 134 38.75 -5.19 21.45
C ILE A 134 39.46 -6.43 20.88
N LEU A 135 38.70 -7.51 20.65
CA LEU A 135 39.24 -8.74 20.08
C LEU A 135 39.12 -8.72 18.56
N ASN A 136 40.22 -8.38 17.87
CA ASN A 136 40.21 -8.20 16.41
C ASN A 136 40.17 -9.51 15.61
N ASP A 137 40.36 -10.66 16.26
CA ASP A 137 40.45 -11.97 15.59
C ASP A 137 39.08 -12.54 15.18
N THR A 138 38.00 -12.05 15.78
CA THR A 138 36.64 -12.55 15.57
C THR A 138 35.68 -11.42 15.26
N ALA A 139 34.76 -11.64 14.32
CA ALA A 139 33.65 -10.75 14.01
C ALA A 139 32.34 -11.39 14.52
N VAL A 140 31.51 -10.60 15.21
CA VAL A 140 30.20 -11.04 15.73
C VAL A 140 29.09 -10.14 15.18
N PRO A 141 27.87 -10.68 14.98
CA PRO A 141 26.73 -9.88 14.55
C PRO A 141 26.36 -8.86 15.63
N CYS A 142 25.84 -7.71 15.19
CA CYS A 142 25.51 -6.62 16.08
C CYS A 142 24.19 -6.84 16.82
N LEU A 143 24.18 -6.54 18.12
CA LEU A 143 22.98 -6.69 18.96
C LEU A 143 21.95 -5.58 18.68
N SER A 144 22.44 -4.36 18.49
CA SER A 144 21.66 -3.18 18.12
C SER A 144 22.47 -2.30 17.17
N CYS A 145 21.76 -1.56 16.32
CA CYS A 145 22.36 -0.64 15.36
C CYS A 145 21.93 0.79 15.65
N ASP A 146 22.88 1.71 15.53
CA ASP A 146 22.63 3.15 15.49
C ASP A 146 22.53 3.59 14.03
N TYR A 147 21.70 4.59 13.78
CA TYR A 147 21.37 5.08 12.44
C TYR A 147 21.86 6.51 12.27
N ASP A 148 22.27 6.86 11.05
CA ASP A 148 22.48 8.27 10.72
C ASP A 148 21.13 8.99 10.61
N VAL A 149 20.91 9.98 11.48
CA VAL A 149 19.67 10.76 11.56
C VAL A 149 19.79 12.13 10.89
N THR A 150 20.86 12.37 10.14
CA THR A 150 21.08 13.66 9.45
C THR A 150 19.97 14.02 8.47
N ASP A 151 19.44 13.05 7.74
CA ASP A 151 18.38 13.27 6.73
C ASP A 151 16.96 12.93 7.23
N TYR A 152 16.82 12.02 8.21
CA TYR A 152 15.51 11.52 8.65
C TYR A 152 15.47 11.24 10.17
N THR A 153 14.47 11.78 10.86
CA THR A 153 14.34 11.65 12.33
C THR A 153 13.83 10.29 12.81
N SER A 154 13.02 9.57 12.01
CA SER A 154 12.56 8.21 12.30
C SER A 154 12.02 7.56 11.02
N THR A 155 12.58 6.41 10.63
CA THR A 155 12.10 5.62 9.49
C THR A 155 11.52 4.29 9.97
N LEU A 156 10.70 3.64 9.12
CA LEU A 156 10.19 2.29 9.43
C LEU A 156 11.35 1.32 9.65
N THR A 157 12.45 1.51 8.91
CA THR A 157 13.71 0.78 9.08
C THR A 157 14.26 0.87 10.50
N SER A 158 14.40 2.09 11.03
CA SER A 158 14.99 2.33 12.35
C SER A 158 14.05 1.95 13.49
N GLN A 159 12.73 1.97 13.25
CA GLN A 159 11.73 1.61 14.25
C GLN A 159 11.66 0.09 14.51
N PHE A 160 11.89 -0.73 13.48
CA PHE A 160 11.76 -2.19 13.56
C PHE A 160 13.08 -2.95 13.35
N ASP A 161 14.22 -2.24 13.31
CA ASP A 161 15.55 -2.79 13.06
C ASP A 161 15.61 -3.75 11.86
N LEU A 162 15.14 -3.26 10.70
CA LEU A 162 15.01 -4.04 9.45
C LEU A 162 16.34 -4.11 8.67
N VAL A 163 17.42 -4.42 9.36
CA VAL A 163 18.78 -4.28 8.85
C VAL A 163 19.55 -5.58 9.04
N CYS A 164 20.65 -5.77 8.30
CA CYS A 164 21.52 -6.95 8.40
C CYS A 164 20.72 -8.25 8.26
N ASP A 165 20.69 -9.09 9.29
CA ASP A 165 19.94 -10.36 9.32
C ASP A 165 18.43 -10.19 9.14
N ARG A 166 17.89 -8.99 9.34
CA ARG A 166 16.46 -8.68 9.22
C ARG A 166 16.10 -7.94 7.94
N ILE A 167 17.04 -7.76 7.00
CA ILE A 167 16.76 -7.04 5.75
C ILE A 167 15.74 -7.77 4.86
N TRP A 168 15.72 -9.11 4.89
CA TRP A 168 14.81 -9.95 4.13
C TRP A 168 13.34 -9.77 4.55
N LEU A 169 13.07 -9.27 5.76
CA LEU A 169 11.72 -8.98 6.23
C LEU A 169 11.04 -7.88 5.39
N ARG A 170 11.80 -6.96 4.81
CA ARG A 170 11.27 -5.96 3.88
C ARG A 170 10.71 -6.61 2.63
N ALA A 171 11.49 -7.48 1.99
CA ALA A 171 11.05 -8.24 0.82
C ALA A 171 9.83 -9.12 1.16
N THR A 172 9.86 -9.77 2.33
CA THR A 172 8.76 -10.61 2.82
C THR A 172 7.47 -9.82 2.97
N SER A 173 7.52 -8.58 3.50
CA SER A 173 6.35 -7.73 3.62
C SER A 173 5.71 -7.39 2.27
N GLN A 174 6.53 -7.18 1.24
CA GLN A 174 6.06 -6.95 -0.13
C GLN A 174 5.45 -8.22 -0.74
N SER A 175 6.06 -9.37 -0.49
CA SER A 175 5.50 -10.66 -0.93
C SER A 175 4.16 -10.94 -0.26
N MET A 176 4.05 -10.71 1.06
CA MET A 176 2.80 -10.90 1.81
C MET A 176 1.69 -9.93 1.37
N TYR A 177 2.05 -8.71 0.97
CA TYR A 177 1.12 -7.79 0.32
C TYR A 177 0.50 -8.42 -0.93
N MET A 178 1.32 -9.01 -1.81
CA MET A 178 0.84 -9.65 -3.05
C MET A 178 0.00 -10.90 -2.78
N VAL A 179 0.40 -11.71 -1.80
CA VAL A 179 -0.40 -12.86 -1.33
C VAL A 179 -1.77 -12.39 -0.85
N GLY A 180 -1.83 -11.30 -0.08
CA GLY A 180 -3.08 -10.70 0.37
C GLY A 180 -3.98 -10.27 -0.81
N VAL A 181 -3.41 -9.58 -1.80
CA VAL A 181 -4.15 -9.18 -3.02
C VAL A 181 -4.70 -10.42 -3.74
N MET A 182 -3.86 -11.43 -3.99
CA MET A 182 -4.27 -12.67 -4.68
C MET A 182 -5.38 -13.40 -3.94
N ALA A 183 -5.22 -13.61 -2.63
CA ALA A 183 -6.23 -14.29 -1.82
C ALA A 183 -7.55 -13.51 -1.79
N GLY A 184 -7.48 -12.18 -1.66
CA GLY A 184 -8.64 -11.30 -1.72
C GLY A 184 -9.34 -11.39 -3.08
N SER A 185 -8.57 -11.34 -4.16
CA SER A 185 -9.07 -11.47 -5.52
C SER A 185 -9.89 -12.73 -5.73
N PHE A 186 -9.41 -13.91 -5.30
CA PHE A 186 -10.18 -15.16 -5.39
C PHE A 186 -11.42 -15.16 -4.51
N PHE A 187 -11.29 -14.71 -3.26
CA PHE A 187 -12.38 -14.71 -2.29
C PHE A 187 -13.54 -13.80 -2.73
N TYR A 188 -13.23 -12.56 -3.09
CA TYR A 188 -14.24 -11.59 -3.53
C TYR A 188 -14.77 -11.88 -4.93
N ALA A 189 -13.99 -12.52 -5.81
CA ALA A 189 -14.52 -13.00 -7.09
C ALA A 189 -15.63 -14.04 -6.85
N HIS A 190 -15.38 -15.02 -5.98
CA HIS A 190 -16.39 -16.03 -5.66
C HIS A 190 -17.63 -15.43 -5.01
N ILE A 191 -17.47 -14.50 -4.06
CA ILE A 191 -18.62 -13.81 -3.43
C ILE A 191 -19.40 -12.98 -4.43
N SER A 192 -18.70 -12.28 -5.33
CA SER A 192 -19.31 -11.46 -6.38
C SER A 192 -20.23 -12.28 -7.28
N ASP A 193 -19.82 -13.51 -7.60
CA ASP A 193 -20.58 -14.38 -8.50
C ASP A 193 -21.83 -14.98 -7.84
N TRP A 194 -21.79 -15.21 -6.51
CA TRP A 194 -22.89 -15.86 -5.77
C TRP A 194 -23.88 -14.87 -5.16
N TYR A 195 -23.37 -13.83 -4.50
CA TYR A 195 -24.16 -12.86 -3.73
C TYR A 195 -24.33 -11.52 -4.46
N GLY A 196 -23.84 -11.45 -5.70
CA GLY A 196 -23.87 -10.26 -6.54
C GLY A 196 -22.71 -9.29 -6.25
N ARG A 197 -22.37 -8.52 -7.28
CA ARG A 197 -21.22 -7.58 -7.27
C ARG A 197 -21.32 -6.50 -6.19
N LYS A 198 -22.54 -6.01 -5.92
CA LYS A 198 -22.80 -4.97 -4.92
C LYS A 198 -22.39 -5.40 -3.52
N THR A 199 -22.74 -6.63 -3.15
CA THR A 199 -22.44 -7.22 -1.83
C THR A 199 -20.94 -7.40 -1.65
N ALA A 200 -20.24 -7.92 -2.68
CA ALA A 200 -18.79 -8.06 -2.67
C ALA A 200 -18.08 -6.72 -2.47
N LEU A 201 -18.52 -5.66 -3.15
CA LEU A 201 -17.95 -4.32 -3.01
C LEU A 201 -18.14 -3.75 -1.59
N THR A 202 -19.34 -3.89 -1.02
CA THR A 202 -19.63 -3.42 0.34
C THR A 202 -18.80 -4.14 1.41
N LEU A 203 -18.50 -5.42 1.21
CA LEU A 203 -17.66 -6.21 2.13
C LEU A 203 -16.17 -5.89 1.99
N ALA A 204 -15.71 -5.58 0.78
CA ALA A 204 -14.30 -5.26 0.52
C ALA A 204 -13.90 -3.86 1.02
N LEU A 205 -14.83 -2.90 1.02
CA LEU A 205 -14.58 -1.50 1.36
C LEU A 205 -14.03 -1.22 2.77
N PRO A 206 -14.54 -1.84 3.86
CA PRO A 206 -14.03 -1.58 5.21
C PRO A 206 -12.65 -2.20 5.50
N MET A 207 -12.25 -3.25 4.77
CA MET A 207 -11.03 -4.02 5.07
C MET A 207 -9.73 -3.21 4.97
N PRO A 208 -9.51 -2.34 3.95
CA PRO A 208 -8.36 -1.44 3.89
C PRO A 208 -8.27 -0.48 5.08
N LEU A 209 -9.41 -0.01 5.60
CA LEU A 209 -9.43 0.88 6.76
C LEU A 209 -8.98 0.15 8.03
N ILE A 210 -9.51 -1.05 8.25
CA ILE A 210 -9.16 -1.89 9.40
C ILE A 210 -7.67 -2.27 9.34
N GLY A 211 -7.18 -2.70 8.17
CA GLY A 211 -5.77 -3.04 7.97
C GLY A 211 -4.83 -1.84 8.14
N GLY A 212 -5.25 -0.65 7.67
CA GLY A 212 -4.53 0.61 7.88
C GLY A 212 -4.40 0.96 9.36
N LEU A 213 -5.50 0.93 10.11
CA LEU A 213 -5.50 1.17 11.57
C LEU A 213 -4.64 0.16 12.31
N THR A 214 -4.70 -1.12 11.94
CA THR A 214 -3.85 -2.17 12.51
C THR A 214 -2.38 -1.88 12.26
N SER A 215 -2.05 -1.38 11.07
CA SER A 215 -0.67 -1.03 10.70
C SER A 215 -0.17 0.19 11.47
N THR A 216 -1.02 1.17 11.78
CA THR A 216 -0.63 2.36 12.55
C THR A 216 -0.38 2.08 14.03
N PHE A 217 -1.11 1.13 14.62
CA PHE A 217 -0.93 0.73 16.02
C PHE A 217 0.03 -0.46 16.19
N ALA A 218 0.75 -0.85 15.13
CA ALA A 218 1.65 -1.99 15.17
C ALA A 218 2.86 -1.71 16.06
N SER A 219 2.97 -2.44 17.18
CA SER A 219 4.14 -2.44 18.06
C SER A 219 5.24 -3.39 17.62
N SER A 220 4.96 -4.27 16.65
CA SER A 220 5.93 -5.23 16.11
C SER A 220 5.78 -5.38 14.60
N PHE A 221 6.87 -5.75 13.94
CA PHE A 221 6.90 -5.87 12.47
C PHE A 221 5.94 -6.95 11.96
N GLN A 222 5.70 -8.02 12.74
CA GLN A 222 4.73 -9.06 12.35
C GLN A 222 3.30 -8.51 12.30
N VAL A 223 2.90 -7.70 13.29
CA VAL A 223 1.56 -7.07 13.33
C VAL A 223 1.41 -6.10 12.16
N TYR A 224 2.48 -5.37 11.82
CA TYR A 224 2.50 -4.52 10.64
C TYR A 224 2.28 -5.32 9.34
N ILE A 225 2.94 -6.47 9.16
CA ILE A 225 2.71 -7.35 8.00
C ILE A 225 1.26 -7.84 7.94
N VAL A 226 0.70 -8.27 9.07
CA VAL A 226 -0.69 -8.76 9.14
C VAL A 226 -1.68 -7.65 8.78
N GLY A 227 -1.51 -6.44 9.35
CA GLY A 227 -2.32 -5.27 9.02
C GLY A 227 -2.26 -4.94 7.52
N ARG A 228 -1.07 -5.00 6.93
CA ARG A 228 -0.89 -4.82 5.47
C ARG A 228 -1.59 -5.90 4.67
N MET A 229 -1.42 -7.17 5.02
CA MET A 229 -2.05 -8.29 4.32
C MET A 229 -3.58 -8.17 4.36
N LEU A 230 -4.14 -7.77 5.50
CA LEU A 230 -5.58 -7.51 5.65
C LEU A 230 -6.06 -6.36 4.77
N ALA A 231 -5.29 -5.26 4.71
CA ALA A 231 -5.62 -4.15 3.83
C ALA A 231 -5.57 -4.57 2.34
N SER A 232 -4.54 -5.32 1.95
CA SER A 232 -4.36 -5.85 0.59
C SER A 232 -5.47 -6.80 0.18
N PHE A 233 -5.96 -7.61 1.11
CA PHE A 233 -7.07 -8.52 0.87
C PHE A 233 -8.32 -7.77 0.44
N GLY A 234 -8.67 -6.68 1.13
CA GLY A 234 -9.77 -5.80 0.72
C GLY A 234 -9.53 -5.11 -0.62
N LEU A 235 -8.31 -4.60 -0.85
CA LEU A 235 -7.93 -3.97 -2.12
C LEU A 235 -8.07 -4.93 -3.31
N GLY A 236 -7.69 -6.21 -3.17
CA GLY A 236 -7.84 -7.22 -4.22
C GLY A 236 -9.29 -7.41 -4.66
N GLY A 237 -10.24 -7.34 -3.72
CA GLY A 237 -11.67 -7.35 -4.03
C GLY A 237 -12.12 -6.11 -4.79
N LEU A 238 -11.75 -4.92 -4.30
CA LEU A 238 -12.08 -3.65 -4.93
C LEU A 238 -11.57 -3.55 -6.38
N TYR A 239 -10.36 -4.07 -6.66
CA TYR A 239 -9.83 -4.10 -8.01
C TYR A 239 -10.62 -5.03 -8.93
N ASN A 240 -10.89 -6.26 -8.50
CA ASN A 240 -11.59 -7.25 -9.32
C ASN A 240 -13.05 -6.85 -9.61
N THR A 241 -13.80 -6.47 -8.56
CA THR A 241 -15.20 -6.07 -8.74
C THR A 241 -15.30 -4.76 -9.51
N GLY A 242 -14.39 -3.81 -9.23
CA GLY A 242 -14.35 -2.54 -9.94
C GLY A 242 -14.05 -2.70 -11.43
N TYR A 243 -13.04 -3.51 -11.77
CA TYR A 243 -12.71 -3.82 -13.16
C TYR A 243 -13.85 -4.52 -13.90
N THR A 244 -14.54 -5.45 -13.23
CA THR A 244 -15.64 -6.18 -13.87
C THR A 244 -16.84 -5.28 -14.13
N LEU A 245 -17.24 -4.46 -13.15
CA LEU A 245 -18.34 -3.50 -13.32
C LEU A 245 -18.07 -2.51 -14.47
N MET A 246 -16.81 -2.06 -14.56
CA MET A 246 -16.35 -1.20 -15.64
C MET A 246 -16.40 -1.86 -17.02
N ASN A 247 -16.25 -3.18 -17.12
CA ASN A 247 -16.40 -3.92 -18.38
C ASN A 247 -17.87 -4.22 -18.71
N GLU A 248 -18.70 -4.42 -17.69
CA GLU A 248 -20.14 -4.64 -17.87
C GLU A 248 -20.85 -3.37 -18.33
N CYS A 249 -20.38 -2.20 -17.88
CA CYS A 249 -20.98 -0.91 -18.18
C CYS A 249 -21.05 -0.56 -19.69
N PRO A 250 -19.97 -0.68 -20.48
CA PRO A 250 -20.02 -0.52 -21.93
C PRO A 250 -20.90 -1.55 -22.62
N SER A 251 -20.98 -2.77 -22.07
CA SER A 251 -21.69 -3.90 -22.70
C SER A 251 -23.22 -3.75 -22.67
N TRP A 252 -23.80 -3.16 -21.62
CA TRP A 252 -25.24 -2.86 -21.60
C TRP A 252 -25.59 -1.64 -22.46
N ALA A 253 -24.71 -0.64 -22.50
CA ALA A 253 -24.92 0.57 -23.28
C ALA A 253 -24.79 0.33 -24.80
N SER A 254 -23.87 -0.56 -25.24
CA SER A 254 -23.79 -0.96 -26.66
C SER A 254 -24.89 -1.93 -27.07
N ARG A 255 -25.39 -2.75 -26.12
CA ARG A 255 -26.60 -3.57 -26.31
C ARG A 255 -27.86 -2.72 -26.40
N GLY A 256 -27.96 -1.60 -25.68
CA GLY A 256 -29.03 -0.61 -25.86
C GLY A 256 -29.01 0.02 -27.27
N SER A 257 -27.83 0.32 -27.83
CA SER A 257 -27.72 0.81 -29.21
C SER A 257 -27.89 -0.29 -30.27
N SER A 258 -27.59 -1.56 -29.97
CA SER A 258 -27.76 -2.68 -30.91
C SER A 258 -29.15 -3.33 -30.84
N ALA A 259 -29.87 -3.18 -29.72
CA ALA A 259 -31.24 -3.66 -29.54
C ALA A 259 -32.31 -2.74 -30.16
N ILE A 260 -31.94 -1.52 -30.57
CA ILE A 260 -32.82 -0.66 -31.41
C ILE A 260 -32.81 -1.13 -32.88
N GLY A 261 -31.91 -2.05 -33.27
CA GLY A 261 -31.68 -2.44 -34.67
C GLY A 261 -32.02 -3.89 -35.06
N SER A 262 -32.60 -4.72 -34.19
CA SER A 262 -32.97 -6.11 -34.56
C SER A 262 -34.36 -6.51 -34.06
N THR A 263 -35.37 -6.05 -34.82
CA THR A 263 -36.65 -6.71 -35.12
C THR A 263 -37.32 -7.55 -34.02
N CYS A 264 -38.34 -7.00 -33.37
CA CYS A 264 -39.56 -7.75 -33.08
C CYS A 264 -40.55 -7.54 -34.25
N SER A 265 -40.79 -8.60 -35.02
CA SER A 265 -42.03 -8.85 -35.77
C SER A 265 -42.83 -9.90 -35.00
#